data_AF-A0A1H3YGP7-F1
#
_entry.id   AF-A0A1H3YGP7-F1
#
_cell.length_a   1.000
_cell.length_b   1.000
_cell.length_c   1.000
_cell.angle_alpha   90.00
_cell.angle_beta   90.00
_cell.angle_gamma   90.00
#
_symmetry.space_group_name_H-M   'P 1'
#
loop_
_entity.id
_entity.type
_entity.pdbx_description
1 polymer ?
#
loop_
_entity_poly.entity_id
_entity_poly.type
_entity_poly.pdbx_seq_one_letter_code
_entity_poly.pdbx_strand_id
1 'polypeptide(L)'
;MMMLATAITSCGGRQGNPADAPESLEAKQLLQGVWVDDDTEDVVFKIQGDSVFYADSTSVPSYFKVVGDTLYIGSTARYHIEKHTEHVLWFRGQNDELMKLNKDDDLKDDFQREDTKVLTLTSVLKRDTVVFWNNERYHLYIAINPTKYKVTRHTLNEDGLDVENVYYDNIIHLSIFRGDRQLFSKDFRKQQYQKRVPEQLLAQSVLNDLQYDKTDAKGFHLNASICVPGDASCYLVENVISFDGKQTTNLLEY
;
A
#
# COMPACT_ATOMS: atom_id res chain seq x y z
N MET A 1 -46.94 -47.96 -36.99
CA MET A 1 -45.62 -47.31 -36.95
C MET A 1 -45.83 -45.82 -37.09
N MET A 2 -45.81 -45.08 -35.98
CA MET A 2 -45.88 -43.62 -35.97
C MET A 2 -45.03 -43.20 -34.77
N MET A 3 -43.76 -42.85 -35.05
CA MET A 3 -42.81 -42.38 -34.05
C MET A 3 -43.19 -40.97 -33.60
N LEU A 4 -43.36 -40.80 -32.29
CA LEU A 4 -43.54 -39.50 -31.64
C LEU A 4 -42.13 -38.99 -31.28
N ALA A 5 -41.68 -37.94 -31.97
CA ALA A 5 -40.39 -37.31 -31.72
C ALA A 5 -40.47 -36.40 -30.49
N THR A 6 -39.80 -36.78 -29.40
CA THR A 6 -39.58 -35.94 -28.23
C THR A 6 -38.42 -34.99 -28.49
N ALA A 7 -38.71 -33.69 -28.57
CA ALA A 7 -37.70 -32.63 -28.62
C ALA A 7 -37.11 -32.43 -27.22
N ILE A 8 -35.81 -32.69 -27.07
CA ILE A 8 -35.05 -32.40 -25.85
C ILE A 8 -34.61 -30.94 -25.94
N THR A 9 -35.30 -30.05 -25.23
CA THR A 9 -34.84 -28.68 -25.03
C THR A 9 -33.70 -28.67 -24.01
N SER A 10 -32.49 -28.54 -24.52
CA SER A 10 -31.28 -28.27 -23.73
C SER A 10 -31.37 -26.85 -23.14
N CYS A 11 -31.60 -26.74 -21.83
CA CYS A 11 -31.41 -25.50 -21.10
C CYS A 11 -29.90 -25.26 -20.93
N GLY A 12 -29.30 -24.57 -21.90
CA GLY A 12 -27.97 -23.98 -21.77
C GLY A 12 -28.00 -22.80 -20.80
N GLY A 13 -27.96 -23.09 -19.50
CA GLY A 13 -27.73 -22.09 -18.46
C GLY A 13 -26.30 -21.58 -18.58
N ARG A 14 -26.12 -20.37 -19.12
CA ARG A 14 -24.88 -19.61 -18.97
C ARG A 14 -24.68 -19.40 -17.47
N GLN A 15 -23.68 -20.07 -16.88
CA GLN A 15 -23.18 -19.73 -15.55
C GLN A 15 -22.68 -18.28 -15.62
N GLY A 16 -23.46 -17.37 -15.06
CA GLY A 16 -22.99 -16.01 -14.77
C GLY A 16 -21.80 -16.09 -13.83
N ASN A 17 -20.89 -15.13 -13.94
CA ASN A 17 -19.74 -15.07 -13.04
C ASN A 17 -20.28 -14.90 -11.60
N PRO A 18 -19.85 -15.69 -10.59
CA PRO A 18 -20.33 -15.56 -9.21
C PRO A 18 -20.16 -14.14 -8.64
N ALA A 19 -19.22 -13.36 -9.19
CA ALA A 19 -18.99 -11.96 -8.86
C ALA A 19 -20.16 -11.02 -9.22
N ASP A 20 -21.06 -11.43 -10.12
CA ASP A 20 -22.24 -10.67 -10.55
C ASP A 20 -23.51 -11.01 -9.73
N ALA A 21 -23.41 -11.94 -8.78
CA ALA A 21 -24.52 -12.25 -7.88
C ALA A 21 -24.75 -11.09 -6.89
N PRO A 22 -26.03 -10.79 -6.57
CA PRO A 22 -26.36 -9.70 -5.66
C PRO A 22 -25.82 -9.97 -4.26
N GLU A 23 -25.42 -8.91 -3.56
CA GLU A 23 -24.98 -9.01 -2.17
C GLU A 23 -26.12 -9.43 -1.23
N SER A 24 -25.77 -10.15 -0.16
CA SER A 24 -26.70 -10.52 0.89
C SER A 24 -26.84 -9.38 1.90
N LEU A 25 -27.96 -8.64 1.81
CA LEU A 25 -28.30 -7.58 2.76
C LEU A 25 -28.55 -8.11 4.17
N GLU A 26 -29.14 -9.30 4.27
CA GLU A 26 -29.35 -9.99 5.56
C GLU A 26 -28.02 -10.29 6.23
N ALA A 27 -27.06 -10.87 5.48
CA ALA A 27 -25.74 -11.13 6.02
C ALA A 27 -25.01 -9.84 6.40
N LYS A 28 -25.10 -8.80 5.57
CA LYS A 28 -24.53 -7.48 5.86
C LYS A 28 -25.07 -6.89 7.17
N GLN A 29 -26.37 -7.06 7.43
CA GLN A 29 -27.00 -6.57 8.66
C GLN A 29 -26.61 -7.40 9.89
N LEU A 30 -26.53 -8.72 9.76
CA LEU A 30 -26.05 -9.61 10.82
C LEU A 30 -24.56 -9.36 11.15
N LEU A 31 -23.75 -8.95 10.17
CA LEU A 31 -22.33 -8.69 10.39
C LEU A 31 -22.02 -7.40 11.16
N GLN A 32 -23.00 -6.50 11.35
CA GLN A 32 -22.76 -5.25 12.07
C GLN A 32 -22.37 -5.50 13.53
N GLY A 33 -21.32 -4.84 14.00
CA GLY A 33 -20.82 -4.98 15.38
C GLY A 33 -19.30 -5.06 15.46
N VAL A 34 -18.81 -5.26 16.69
CA VAL A 34 -17.40 -5.52 16.98
C VAL A 34 -17.20 -7.02 17.03
N TRP A 35 -16.16 -7.51 16.36
CA TRP A 35 -15.81 -8.92 16.28
C TRP A 35 -14.48 -9.13 17.00
N VAL A 36 -14.52 -10.01 17.99
CA VAL A 36 -13.38 -10.40 18.81
C VAL A 36 -13.00 -11.84 18.51
N ASP A 37 -11.73 -12.15 18.63
CA ASP A 37 -11.22 -13.52 18.49
C ASP A 37 -11.74 -14.42 19.63
N ASP A 38 -12.16 -15.64 19.29
CA ASP A 38 -12.80 -16.60 20.21
C ASP A 38 -11.83 -17.10 21.30
N ASP A 39 -10.52 -17.11 21.03
CA ASP A 39 -9.52 -17.65 21.95
C ASP A 39 -8.85 -16.55 22.80
N THR A 40 -8.57 -15.40 22.20
CA THR A 40 -7.82 -14.29 22.85
C THR A 40 -8.69 -13.18 23.40
N GLU A 41 -9.95 -13.10 22.97
CA GLU A 41 -10.88 -11.97 23.25
C GLU A 41 -10.39 -10.62 22.70
N ASP A 42 -9.32 -10.59 21.88
CA ASP A 42 -8.80 -9.38 21.27
C ASP A 42 -9.71 -8.92 20.12
N VAL A 43 -9.84 -7.59 19.96
CA VAL A 43 -10.66 -7.00 18.89
C VAL A 43 -9.94 -7.15 17.55
N VAL A 44 -10.58 -7.86 16.63
CA VAL A 44 -10.07 -8.07 15.27
C VAL A 44 -10.54 -6.94 14.34
N PHE A 45 -11.85 -6.72 14.28
CA PHE A 45 -12.42 -5.60 13.52
C PHE A 45 -13.81 -5.21 13.98
N LYS A 46 -14.23 -4.01 13.59
CA LYS A 46 -15.61 -3.52 13.68
C LYS A 46 -16.21 -3.39 12.29
N ILE A 47 -17.44 -3.86 12.12
CA ILE A 47 -18.24 -3.62 10.92
C ILE A 47 -19.29 -2.57 11.25
N GLN A 48 -19.29 -1.48 10.49
CA GLN A 48 -20.25 -0.40 10.61
C GLN A 48 -20.66 0.14 9.24
N GLY A 49 -21.95 0.08 8.95
CA GLY A 49 -22.49 0.41 7.63
C GLY A 49 -21.95 -0.57 6.59
N ASP A 50 -21.23 -0.03 5.61
CA ASP A 50 -20.65 -0.77 4.49
C ASP A 50 -19.14 -1.01 4.63
N SER A 51 -18.55 -0.72 5.80
CA SER A 51 -17.09 -0.76 5.98
C SER A 51 -16.65 -1.58 7.19
N VAL A 52 -15.51 -2.24 7.00
CA VAL A 52 -14.72 -2.90 8.04
C VAL A 52 -13.67 -1.92 8.54
N PHE A 53 -13.57 -1.76 9.85
CA PHE A 53 -12.62 -0.93 10.57
C PHE A 53 -11.74 -1.84 11.42
N TYR A 54 -10.43 -1.70 11.29
CA TYR A 54 -9.46 -2.53 11.99
C TYR A 54 -9.06 -1.90 13.32
N ALA A 55 -8.64 -2.72 14.28
CA ALA A 55 -8.15 -2.25 15.57
C ALA A 55 -6.80 -1.52 15.46
N ASP A 56 -6.01 -1.84 14.43
CA ASP A 56 -4.70 -1.23 14.23
C ASP A 56 -4.77 0.20 13.68
N SER A 57 -3.68 0.96 13.87
CA SER A 57 -3.58 2.36 13.46
C SER A 57 -3.05 2.57 12.05
N THR A 58 -2.82 1.52 11.25
CA THR A 58 -2.20 1.63 9.91
C THR A 58 -3.17 1.32 8.78
N SER A 59 -4.08 0.38 9.04
CA SER A 59 -5.06 -0.14 8.10
C SER A 59 -6.14 0.89 7.79
N VAL A 60 -6.45 1.02 6.51
CA VAL A 60 -7.56 1.87 6.06
C VAL A 60 -8.87 1.09 6.10
N PRO A 61 -9.98 1.72 6.50
CA PRO A 61 -11.28 1.09 6.45
C PRO A 61 -11.62 0.64 5.03
N SER A 62 -12.15 -0.57 4.93
CA SER A 62 -12.38 -1.22 3.64
C SER A 62 -13.85 -1.53 3.45
N TYR A 63 -14.36 -1.25 2.25
CA TYR A 63 -15.71 -1.67 1.87
C TYR A 63 -15.85 -3.19 2.00
N PHE A 64 -17.00 -3.68 2.47
CA PHE A 64 -17.27 -5.12 2.47
C PHE A 64 -18.63 -5.48 1.85
N LYS A 65 -18.71 -6.71 1.37
CA LYS A 65 -19.96 -7.34 0.96
C LYS A 65 -19.90 -8.85 1.17
N VAL A 66 -21.07 -9.48 1.28
CA VAL A 66 -21.19 -10.94 1.30
C VAL A 66 -21.92 -11.37 0.04
N VAL A 67 -21.35 -12.31 -0.70
CA VAL A 67 -21.96 -12.90 -1.90
C VAL A 67 -21.84 -14.40 -1.79
N GLY A 68 -22.98 -15.10 -1.71
CA GLY A 68 -23.00 -16.54 -1.43
C GLY A 68 -22.38 -16.86 -0.07
N ASP A 69 -21.37 -17.71 -0.09
CA ASP A 69 -20.58 -18.17 1.07
C ASP A 69 -19.25 -17.41 1.21
N THR A 70 -19.10 -16.25 0.56
CA THR A 70 -17.82 -15.54 0.53
C THR A 70 -17.97 -14.13 1.07
N LEU A 71 -17.08 -13.78 2.01
CA LEU A 71 -16.89 -12.43 2.53
C LEU A 71 -15.84 -11.70 1.68
N TYR A 72 -16.25 -10.60 1.07
CA TYR A 72 -15.42 -9.73 0.26
C TYR A 72 -15.06 -8.51 1.11
N ILE A 73 -13.77 -8.26 1.34
CA ILE A 73 -13.30 -7.03 1.99
C ILE A 73 -12.33 -6.33 1.04
N GLY A 74 -12.52 -5.03 0.85
CA GLY A 74 -11.71 -4.22 -0.06
C GLY A 74 -11.67 -4.77 -1.50
N SER A 75 -10.59 -4.41 -2.19
CA SER A 75 -10.36 -4.76 -3.59
C SER A 75 -9.92 -6.21 -3.80
N THR A 76 -9.15 -6.78 -2.87
CA THR A 76 -8.43 -8.05 -3.05
C THR A 76 -8.89 -9.17 -2.11
N ALA A 77 -9.26 -8.85 -0.87
CA ALA A 77 -9.44 -9.87 0.18
C ALA A 77 -10.75 -10.64 0.01
N ARG A 78 -10.66 -11.98 -0.02
CA ARG A 78 -11.79 -12.90 -0.19
C ARG A 78 -11.66 -14.04 0.81
N TYR A 79 -12.70 -14.27 1.59
CA TYR A 79 -12.70 -15.28 2.65
C TYR A 79 -13.93 -16.17 2.53
N HIS A 80 -13.72 -17.50 2.58
CA HIS A 80 -14.82 -18.45 2.59
C HIS A 80 -15.44 -18.51 3.99
N ILE A 81 -16.74 -18.24 4.08
CA ILE A 81 -17.53 -18.25 5.31
C ILE A 81 -17.93 -19.69 5.60
N GLU A 82 -17.42 -20.23 6.70
CA GLU A 82 -17.77 -21.57 7.20
C GLU A 82 -19.03 -21.50 8.07
N LYS A 83 -19.19 -20.40 8.81
CA LYS A 83 -20.35 -20.17 9.68
C LYS A 83 -20.59 -18.69 9.88
N HIS A 84 -21.85 -18.28 9.81
CA HIS A 84 -22.24 -16.91 10.14
C HIS A 84 -23.65 -16.90 10.76
N THR A 85 -23.74 -16.36 11.98
CA THR A 85 -24.99 -16.12 12.71
C THR A 85 -24.93 -14.73 13.36
N GLU A 86 -25.95 -14.36 14.14
CA GLU A 86 -25.99 -13.08 14.85
C GLU A 86 -24.79 -12.82 15.78
N HIS A 87 -24.20 -13.86 16.39
CA HIS A 87 -23.12 -13.73 17.37
C HIS A 87 -21.83 -14.46 16.99
N VAL A 88 -21.80 -15.19 15.87
CA VAL A 88 -20.66 -16.04 15.48
C VAL A 88 -20.32 -15.83 14.02
N LEU A 89 -19.03 -15.63 13.73
CA LEU A 89 -18.50 -15.52 12.39
C LEU A 89 -17.22 -16.36 12.27
N TRP A 90 -17.27 -17.40 11.46
CA TRP A 90 -16.12 -18.24 11.15
C TRP A 90 -15.83 -18.20 9.65
N PHE A 91 -14.57 -17.99 9.30
CA PHE A 91 -14.13 -17.96 7.92
C PHE A 91 -12.69 -18.45 7.76
N ARG A 92 -12.37 -18.88 6.55
CA ARG A 92 -11.01 -19.28 6.18
C ARG A 92 -10.19 -18.06 5.77
N GLY A 93 -9.09 -17.82 6.46
CA GLY A 93 -8.09 -16.81 6.14
C GLY A 93 -7.29 -17.15 4.86
N GLN A 94 -6.33 -16.29 4.51
CA GLN A 94 -5.52 -16.44 3.28
C GLN A 94 -4.69 -17.75 3.26
N ASN A 95 -4.34 -18.29 4.43
CA ASN A 95 -3.59 -19.53 4.59
C ASN A 95 -4.48 -20.76 4.89
N ASP A 96 -5.79 -20.68 4.64
CA ASP A 96 -6.80 -21.71 4.97
C ASP A 96 -6.98 -21.99 6.48
N GLU A 97 -6.41 -21.12 7.32
CA GLU A 97 -6.62 -21.10 8.75
C GLU A 97 -8.06 -20.68 9.07
N LEU A 98 -8.70 -21.39 10.00
CA LEU A 98 -10.06 -21.10 10.42
C LEU A 98 -10.03 -20.00 11.49
N MET A 99 -10.42 -18.78 11.11
CA MET A 99 -10.69 -17.72 12.07
C MET A 99 -12.06 -17.93 12.70
N LYS A 100 -12.12 -17.80 14.02
CA LYS A 100 -13.36 -17.90 14.79
C LYS A 100 -13.56 -16.63 15.59
N LEU A 101 -14.61 -15.90 15.25
CA LEU A 101 -14.93 -14.64 15.91
C LEU A 101 -16.29 -14.72 16.60
N ASN A 102 -16.37 -14.08 17.75
CA ASN A 102 -17.62 -13.80 18.44
C ASN A 102 -17.93 -12.32 18.34
N LYS A 103 -19.22 -12.00 18.28
CA LYS A 103 -19.65 -10.61 18.33
C LYS A 103 -19.68 -10.14 19.78
N ASP A 104 -19.04 -9.01 20.03
CA ASP A 104 -19.14 -8.28 21.29
C ASP A 104 -19.99 -7.02 21.07
N ASP A 105 -21.18 -7.01 21.67
CA ASP A 105 -22.11 -5.88 21.58
C ASP A 105 -21.79 -4.77 22.60
N ASP A 106 -21.05 -5.09 23.68
CA ASP A 106 -20.69 -4.15 24.73
C ASP A 106 -19.54 -3.24 24.27
N LEU A 107 -18.63 -3.75 23.44
CA LEU A 107 -17.51 -2.99 22.87
C LEU A 107 -17.91 -2.02 21.74
N LYS A 108 -19.18 -1.96 21.33
CA LYS A 108 -19.64 -1.12 20.20
C LYS A 108 -19.28 0.36 20.38
N ASP A 109 -19.47 0.86 21.60
CA ASP A 109 -19.22 2.25 21.98
C ASP A 109 -17.77 2.48 22.46
N ASP A 110 -17.09 1.42 22.90
CA ASP A 110 -15.71 1.46 23.38
C ASP A 110 -14.66 1.26 22.27
N PHE A 111 -15.07 0.80 21.08
CA PHE A 111 -14.19 0.72 19.91
C PHE A 111 -13.67 2.11 19.53
N GLN A 112 -12.47 2.43 20.00
CA GLN A 112 -11.74 3.61 19.60
C GLN A 112 -10.77 3.25 18.49
N ARG A 113 -11.13 3.64 17.27
CA ARG A 113 -10.19 3.63 16.17
C ARG A 113 -9.05 4.59 16.52
N GLU A 114 -7.82 4.07 16.59
CA GLU A 114 -6.66 4.96 16.50
C GLU A 114 -6.69 5.64 15.12
N ASP A 115 -6.58 6.97 15.09
CA ASP A 115 -6.46 7.70 13.83
C ASP A 115 -5.39 7.05 12.97
N THR A 116 -5.73 6.70 11.72
CA THR A 116 -4.80 5.99 10.84
C THR A 116 -3.52 6.82 10.70
N LYS A 117 -2.44 6.34 11.32
CA LYS A 117 -1.12 6.94 11.32
C LYS A 117 -0.53 6.73 9.95
N VAL A 118 -0.49 7.81 9.20
CA VAL A 118 0.24 7.86 7.94
C VAL A 118 1.74 7.76 8.28
N LEU A 119 2.35 6.63 7.93
CA LEU A 119 3.75 6.30 8.18
C LEU A 119 4.69 7.01 7.19
N THR A 120 4.70 8.33 7.19
CA THR A 120 5.57 9.15 6.31
C THR A 120 6.20 10.32 7.04
N LEU A 121 7.24 10.93 6.43
CA LEU A 121 7.76 12.20 6.90
C LEU A 121 6.63 13.22 7.05
N THR A 122 6.52 13.84 8.23
CA THR A 122 5.52 14.86 8.53
C THR A 122 6.04 16.28 8.30
N SER A 123 7.34 16.43 8.04
CA SER A 123 8.01 17.71 7.85
C SER A 123 9.02 17.68 6.72
N VAL A 124 9.29 18.84 6.12
CA VAL A 124 10.33 19.02 5.12
C VAL A 124 11.70 18.78 5.74
N LEU A 125 12.48 17.86 5.17
CA LEU A 125 13.88 17.65 5.54
C LEU A 125 14.78 18.42 4.58
N LYS A 126 15.73 19.20 5.10
CA LYS A 126 16.69 19.95 4.28
C LYS A 126 18.11 19.56 4.65
N ARG A 127 18.97 19.35 3.65
CA ARG A 127 20.42 19.14 3.81
C ARG A 127 21.18 20.12 2.93
N ASP A 128 22.29 20.63 3.48
CA ASP A 128 23.28 21.44 2.78
C ASP A 128 24.61 20.68 2.83
N THR A 129 25.30 20.59 1.71
CA THR A 129 26.61 19.96 1.60
C THR A 129 27.53 20.84 0.76
N VAL A 130 28.69 21.17 1.32
CA VAL A 130 29.74 21.90 0.61
C VAL A 130 30.79 20.92 0.14
N VAL A 131 31.10 20.95 -1.16
CA VAL A 131 32.07 20.07 -1.80
C VAL A 131 33.17 20.92 -2.44
N PHE A 132 34.42 20.48 -2.29
CA PHE A 132 35.55 21.05 -3.01
C PHE A 132 36.05 20.04 -4.04
N TRP A 133 36.09 20.44 -5.32
CA TRP A 133 36.60 19.62 -6.40
C TRP A 133 37.35 20.48 -7.41
N ASN A 134 38.54 20.03 -7.81
CA ASN A 134 39.39 20.72 -8.78
C ASN A 134 39.56 22.22 -8.52
N ASN A 135 39.86 22.58 -7.26
CA ASN A 135 40.05 23.96 -6.79
C ASN A 135 38.80 24.87 -6.91
N GLU A 136 37.62 24.28 -7.13
CA GLU A 136 36.33 24.95 -7.13
C GLU A 136 35.47 24.48 -5.95
N ARG A 137 34.62 25.39 -5.45
CA ARG A 137 33.69 25.14 -4.34
C ARG A 137 32.27 25.03 -4.87
N TYR A 138 31.57 24.00 -4.43
CA TYR A 138 30.20 23.68 -4.79
C TYR A 138 29.30 23.60 -3.56
N HIS A 139 28.06 24.02 -3.72
CA HIS A 139 27.01 23.94 -2.71
C HIS A 139 25.86 23.07 -3.23
N LEU A 140 25.53 22.03 -2.49
CA LEU A 140 24.45 21.11 -2.80
C LEU A 140 23.35 21.28 -1.76
N TYR A 141 22.16 21.66 -2.22
CA TYR A 141 20.97 21.80 -1.39
C TYR A 141 19.97 20.71 -1.76
N ILE A 142 19.59 19.89 -0.77
CA ILE A 142 18.61 18.82 -0.91
C ILE A 142 17.42 19.15 -0.01
N ALA A 143 16.22 19.13 -0.56
CA ALA A 143 14.98 19.31 0.19
C ALA A 143 14.00 18.17 -0.11
N ILE A 144 13.69 17.36 0.89
CA ILE A 144 12.70 16.28 0.81
C ILE A 144 11.36 16.87 1.27
N ASN A 145 10.41 16.95 0.35
CA ASN A 145 9.09 17.51 0.61
C ASN A 145 8.07 16.36 0.66
N PRO A 146 7.47 16.10 1.83
CA PRO A 146 6.32 15.22 1.93
C PRO A 146 5.18 15.71 1.05
N THR A 147 4.48 14.79 0.40
CA THR A 147 3.34 15.11 -0.46
C THR A 147 2.06 14.43 0.04
N LYS A 148 0.98 14.55 -0.74
CA LYS A 148 -0.26 13.76 -0.55
C LYS A 148 -0.44 12.71 -1.65
N TYR A 149 0.61 12.39 -2.41
CA TYR A 149 0.53 11.35 -3.44
C TYR A 149 0.53 9.98 -2.79
N LYS A 150 -0.64 9.33 -2.83
CA LYS A 150 -0.85 8.05 -2.16
C LYS A 150 -0.02 6.94 -2.78
N VAL A 151 0.55 6.13 -1.92
CA VAL A 151 1.15 4.83 -2.21
C VAL A 151 0.41 3.82 -1.37
N THR A 152 -0.29 2.91 -2.02
CA THR A 152 -1.14 1.92 -1.38
C THR A 152 -0.44 0.58 -1.35
N ARG A 153 -0.52 -0.12 -0.21
CA ARG A 153 0.07 -1.44 -0.03
C ARG A 153 -0.93 -2.39 0.62
N HIS A 154 -0.95 -3.63 0.15
CA HIS A 154 -1.67 -4.72 0.81
C HIS A 154 -0.69 -5.51 1.66
N THR A 155 -1.05 -5.77 2.92
CA THR A 155 -0.27 -6.55 3.87
C THR A 155 -1.19 -7.42 4.70
N LEU A 156 -0.65 -8.48 5.31
CA LEU A 156 -1.35 -9.17 6.38
C LEU A 156 -1.11 -8.40 7.68
N ASN A 157 -2.17 -8.05 8.40
CA ASN A 157 -2.05 -7.51 9.76
C ASN A 157 -1.74 -8.62 10.78
N GLU A 158 -1.65 -8.27 12.05
CA GLU A 158 -1.34 -9.23 13.13
C GLU A 158 -2.39 -10.35 13.25
N ASP A 159 -3.64 -10.07 12.88
CA ASP A 159 -4.74 -11.05 12.84
C ASP A 159 -4.78 -11.89 11.56
N GLY A 160 -3.80 -11.73 10.65
CA GLY A 160 -3.74 -12.46 9.39
C GLY A 160 -4.75 -12.00 8.33
N LEU A 161 -5.33 -10.81 8.47
CA LEU A 161 -6.23 -10.20 7.48
C LEU A 161 -5.44 -9.42 6.43
N ASP A 162 -5.80 -9.60 5.16
CA ASP A 162 -5.37 -8.70 4.08
C ASP A 162 -5.99 -7.33 4.27
N VAL A 163 -5.13 -6.38 4.64
CA VAL A 163 -5.44 -4.98 4.92
C VAL A 163 -4.73 -4.07 3.94
N GLU A 164 -5.41 -2.97 3.60
CA GLU A 164 -4.83 -1.91 2.79
C GLU A 164 -4.22 -0.82 3.69
N ASN A 165 -2.97 -0.45 3.41
CA ASN A 165 -2.22 0.59 4.09
C ASN A 165 -1.91 1.74 3.13
N VAL A 166 -2.00 2.99 3.62
CA VAL A 166 -1.73 4.19 2.80
C VAL A 166 -0.53 4.97 3.32
N TYR A 167 0.43 5.14 2.42
CA TYR A 167 1.61 5.97 2.58
C TYR A 167 1.54 7.14 1.60
N TYR A 168 2.43 8.12 1.77
CA TYR A 168 2.63 9.22 0.83
C TYR A 168 4.05 9.25 0.29
N ASP A 169 4.15 9.46 -1.02
CA ASP A 169 5.43 9.64 -1.69
C ASP A 169 6.01 11.04 -1.42
N ASN A 170 7.31 11.19 -1.65
CA ASN A 170 8.00 12.49 -1.53
C ASN A 170 8.37 13.05 -2.91
N ILE A 171 8.51 14.38 -2.97
CA ILE A 171 9.29 15.03 -4.02
C ILE A 171 10.59 15.54 -3.39
N ILE A 172 11.73 15.16 -3.97
CA ILE A 172 13.03 15.63 -3.51
C ILE A 172 13.56 16.68 -4.48
N HIS A 173 13.81 17.89 -4.01
CA HIS A 173 14.46 18.93 -4.79
C HIS A 173 15.97 18.90 -4.56
N LEU A 174 16.76 18.86 -5.63
CA LEU A 174 18.22 19.03 -5.59
C LEU A 174 18.58 20.30 -6.35
N SER A 175 19.38 21.16 -5.73
CA SER A 175 20.07 22.25 -6.41
C SER A 175 21.58 22.21 -6.14
N ILE A 176 22.38 22.37 -7.19
CA ILE A 176 23.85 22.43 -7.13
C ILE A 176 24.30 23.78 -7.66
N PHE A 177 25.09 24.49 -6.88
CA PHE A 177 25.66 25.78 -7.23
C PHE A 177 27.18 25.74 -7.24
N ARG A 178 27.77 26.52 -8.13
CA ARG A 178 29.20 26.85 -8.14
C ARG A 178 29.32 28.37 -8.00
N GLY A 179 29.59 28.83 -6.78
CA GLY A 179 29.45 30.25 -6.45
C GLY A 179 28.00 30.72 -6.63
N ASP A 180 27.80 31.77 -7.41
CA ASP A 180 26.49 32.34 -7.78
C ASP A 180 25.81 31.61 -8.96
N ARG A 181 26.55 30.77 -9.69
CA ARG A 181 26.02 30.04 -10.84
C ARG A 181 25.29 28.78 -10.37
N GLN A 182 24.01 28.68 -10.73
CA GLN A 182 23.24 27.43 -10.65
C GLN A 182 23.73 26.46 -11.73
N LEU A 183 24.30 25.35 -11.31
CA LEU A 183 24.81 24.30 -12.19
C LEU A 183 23.71 23.28 -12.51
N PHE A 184 22.89 22.96 -11.51
CA PHE A 184 21.79 22.00 -11.63
C PHE A 184 20.67 22.38 -10.66
N SER A 185 19.41 22.19 -11.08
CA SER A 185 18.26 22.35 -10.19
C SER A 185 17.08 21.57 -10.74
N LYS A 186 16.59 20.59 -9.98
CA LYS A 186 15.52 19.71 -10.44
C LYS A 186 14.81 19.00 -9.29
N ASP A 187 13.53 18.76 -9.50
CA ASP A 187 12.72 17.87 -8.66
C ASP A 187 12.87 16.40 -9.10
N PHE A 188 12.99 15.55 -8.11
CA PHE A 188 13.12 14.11 -8.21
C PHE A 188 11.80 13.49 -7.77
N ARG A 189 11.30 12.56 -8.58
CA ARG A 189 10.08 11.79 -8.36
C ARG A 189 10.37 10.33 -8.65
N LYS A 190 9.78 9.40 -7.90
CA LYS A 190 10.09 7.97 -8.07
C LYS A 190 9.88 7.46 -9.51
N GLN A 191 8.91 8.03 -10.23
CA GLN A 191 8.57 7.65 -11.62
C GLN A 191 9.76 7.81 -12.59
N GLN A 192 10.71 8.72 -12.31
CA GLN A 192 11.89 8.87 -13.16
C GLN A 192 12.79 7.62 -13.17
N TYR A 193 12.61 6.71 -12.20
CA TYR A 193 13.36 5.49 -12.03
C TYR A 193 12.68 4.25 -12.62
N GLN A 194 11.56 4.39 -13.34
CA GLN A 194 10.81 3.27 -13.95
C GLN A 194 11.63 2.35 -14.87
N LYS A 195 12.76 2.83 -15.41
CA LYS A 195 13.68 2.02 -16.22
C LYS A 195 14.68 1.20 -15.40
N ARG A 196 14.76 1.45 -14.10
CA ARG A 196 15.77 0.90 -13.18
C ARG A 196 15.15 0.09 -12.04
N VAL A 197 13.95 0.45 -11.62
CA VAL A 197 13.19 -0.26 -10.60
C VAL A 197 12.01 -0.97 -11.26
N PRO A 198 11.76 -2.26 -10.98
CA PRO A 198 10.59 -2.98 -11.50
C PRO A 198 9.28 -2.25 -11.17
N GLU A 199 8.35 -2.23 -12.12
CA GLU A 199 7.10 -1.46 -12.02
C GLU A 199 6.26 -1.83 -10.79
N GLN A 200 6.13 -3.13 -10.52
CA GLN A 200 5.36 -3.64 -9.37
C GLN A 200 5.90 -3.12 -8.03
N LEU A 201 7.23 -3.08 -7.90
CA LEU A 201 7.91 -2.58 -6.71
C LEU A 201 7.78 -1.06 -6.64
N LEU A 202 8.09 -0.36 -7.74
CA LEU A 202 8.03 1.09 -7.81
C LEU A 202 6.63 1.65 -7.48
N ALA A 203 5.57 0.94 -7.88
CA ALA A 203 4.19 1.29 -7.56
C ALA A 203 3.95 1.34 -6.05
N GLN A 204 4.53 0.40 -5.30
CA GLN A 204 4.37 0.24 -3.85
C GLN A 204 5.47 0.92 -3.02
N SER A 205 6.52 1.46 -3.66
CA SER A 205 7.60 2.17 -2.98
C SER A 205 7.35 3.67 -2.78
N VAL A 206 8.10 4.29 -1.87
CA VAL A 206 8.24 5.74 -1.73
C VAL A 206 9.66 6.17 -2.07
N LEU A 207 9.83 7.34 -2.68
CA LEU A 207 11.13 8.01 -2.77
C LEU A 207 11.50 8.52 -1.38
N ASN A 208 12.26 7.71 -0.65
CA ASN A 208 12.54 7.94 0.76
C ASN A 208 13.60 9.04 0.95
N ASP A 209 14.68 8.97 0.19
CA ASP A 209 15.84 9.84 0.43
C ASP A 209 16.67 10.10 -0.84
N LEU A 210 17.49 11.15 -0.78
CA LEU A 210 18.58 11.45 -1.70
C LEU A 210 19.80 11.89 -0.88
N GLN A 211 20.88 11.12 -0.95
CA GLN A 211 22.10 11.37 -0.17
C GLN A 211 23.29 11.63 -1.10
N TYR A 212 24.09 12.63 -0.75
CA TYR A 212 25.39 12.83 -1.40
C TYR A 212 26.35 11.70 -0.98
N ASP A 213 27.00 11.08 -1.96
CA ASP A 213 28.04 10.06 -1.73
C ASP A 213 29.42 10.68 -1.89
N LYS A 214 29.76 11.08 -3.12
CA LYS A 214 31.10 11.57 -3.48
C LYS A 214 31.06 12.47 -4.69
N THR A 215 32.23 13.02 -5.01
CA THR A 215 32.47 13.74 -6.26
C THR A 215 33.72 13.19 -6.92
N ASP A 216 33.64 12.93 -8.21
CA ASP A 216 34.77 12.52 -9.03
C ASP A 216 34.79 13.25 -10.38
N ALA A 217 35.64 12.82 -11.31
CA ALA A 217 35.78 13.45 -12.63
C ALA A 217 34.50 13.40 -13.49
N LYS A 218 33.56 12.49 -13.20
CA LYS A 218 32.26 12.39 -13.87
C LYS A 218 31.24 13.39 -13.31
N GLY A 219 31.36 13.76 -12.03
CA GLY A 219 30.48 14.72 -11.39
C GLY A 219 30.16 14.42 -9.93
N PHE A 220 29.00 14.89 -9.48
CA PHE A 220 28.45 14.67 -8.14
C PHE A 220 27.62 13.39 -8.13
N HIS A 221 27.94 12.46 -7.25
CA HIS A 221 27.25 11.19 -7.06
C HIS A 221 26.25 11.34 -5.91
N LEU A 222 24.96 11.11 -6.20
CA LEU A 222 23.89 11.13 -5.21
C LEU A 222 23.04 9.87 -5.29
N ASN A 223 22.85 9.20 -4.17
CA ASN A 223 22.10 7.96 -4.09
C ASN A 223 20.67 8.24 -3.67
N ALA A 224 19.72 7.87 -4.53
CA ALA A 224 18.31 7.90 -4.23
C ALA A 224 17.87 6.57 -3.64
N SER A 225 17.21 6.60 -2.48
CA SER A 225 16.64 5.42 -1.83
C SER A 225 15.15 5.34 -2.13
N ILE A 226 14.74 4.23 -2.74
CA ILE A 226 13.35 3.96 -3.12
C ILE A 226 12.92 2.71 -2.35
N CYS A 227 12.13 2.92 -1.29
CA CYS A 227 11.87 1.88 -0.30
C CYS A 227 10.40 1.46 -0.32
N VAL A 228 10.14 0.16 -0.11
CA VAL A 228 8.79 -0.31 0.17
C VAL A 228 8.50 -0.07 1.66
N PRO A 229 7.51 0.77 2.00
CA PRO A 229 7.22 1.05 3.41
C PRO A 229 6.79 -0.21 4.18
N GLY A 230 7.33 -0.37 5.38
CA GLY A 230 7.09 -1.55 6.22
C GLY A 230 7.82 -2.82 5.76
N ASP A 231 8.75 -2.71 4.82
CA ASP A 231 9.66 -3.78 4.41
C ASP A 231 11.12 -3.27 4.56
N ALA A 232 12.08 -4.20 4.67
CA ALA A 232 13.50 -3.87 4.71
C ALA A 232 14.07 -3.56 3.31
N SER A 233 13.31 -3.79 2.24
CA SER A 233 13.77 -3.64 0.85
C SER A 233 13.76 -2.21 0.35
N CYS A 234 14.94 -1.73 -0.08
CA CYS A 234 15.13 -0.45 -0.74
C CYS A 234 16.01 -0.61 -1.98
N TYR A 235 15.55 -0.07 -3.10
CA TYR A 235 16.40 0.11 -4.28
C TYR A 235 17.27 1.34 -4.10
N LEU A 236 18.57 1.19 -4.36
CA LEU A 236 19.52 2.30 -4.36
C LEU A 236 19.89 2.68 -5.79
N VAL A 237 19.44 3.85 -6.24
CA VAL A 237 19.72 4.37 -7.58
C VAL A 237 20.67 5.56 -7.48
N GLU A 238 21.89 5.40 -7.98
CA GLU A 238 22.85 6.47 -8.14
C GLU A 238 22.38 7.47 -9.21
N ASN A 239 22.56 8.75 -8.92
CA ASN A 239 22.37 9.87 -9.82
C ASN A 239 23.72 10.58 -9.93
N VAL A 240 24.29 10.64 -11.13
CA VAL A 240 25.53 11.37 -11.39
C VAL A 240 25.18 12.66 -12.12
N ILE A 241 25.44 13.79 -11.46
CA ILE A 241 25.27 15.12 -12.03
C ILE A 241 26.64 15.63 -12.48
N SER A 242 26.87 15.71 -13.79
CA SER A 242 28.13 16.21 -14.34
C SER A 242 28.28 17.72 -14.17
N PHE A 243 29.50 18.21 -14.30
CA PHE A 243 29.82 19.64 -14.15
C PHE A 243 29.19 20.55 -15.24
N ASP A 244 28.66 19.97 -16.32
CA ASP A 244 27.84 20.67 -17.32
C ASP A 244 26.33 20.58 -17.05
N GLY A 245 25.92 20.01 -15.92
CA GLY A 245 24.52 19.95 -15.47
C GLY A 245 23.70 18.80 -16.05
N LYS A 246 24.33 17.79 -16.67
CA LYS A 246 23.62 16.60 -17.15
C LYS A 246 23.49 15.56 -16.06
N GLN A 247 22.31 14.94 -15.98
CA GLN A 247 22.03 13.85 -15.06
C GLN A 247 22.12 12.51 -15.81
N THR A 248 22.83 11.55 -15.22
CA THR A 248 22.72 10.13 -15.57
C THR A 248 22.36 9.32 -14.32
N THR A 249 21.85 8.11 -14.51
CA THR A 249 21.48 7.23 -13.39
C THR A 249 22.15 5.88 -13.53
N ASN A 250 22.46 5.20 -12.43
CA ASN A 250 22.96 3.81 -12.35
C ASN A 250 22.25 3.08 -11.20
N LEU A 251 21.88 1.81 -11.38
CA LEU A 251 21.36 1.01 -10.26
C LEU A 251 22.56 0.45 -9.49
N LEU A 252 22.61 0.66 -8.18
CA LEU A 252 23.72 0.20 -7.34
C LEU A 252 23.40 -1.13 -6.67
N GLU A 253 22.27 -1.20 -5.98
CA GLU A 253 21.87 -2.33 -5.13
C GLU A 253 20.35 -2.55 -5.15
N TYR A 254 19.96 -3.78 -4.78
CA TYR A 254 18.58 -4.27 -4.66
C TYR A 254 18.30 -4.78 -3.24
#